data_AF-A0A7H0FVW8-F1
#
_entry.id   AF-A0A7H0FVW8-F1
#
_cell.length_a   1.000
_cell.length_b   1.000
_cell.length_c   1.000
_cell.angle_alpha   90.00
_cell.angle_beta   90.00
_cell.angle_gamma   90.00
#
_symmetry.space_group_name_H-M   'P 1'
#
loop_
_entity.id
_entity.type
_entity.pdbx_description
1 polymer ?
#
loop_
_entity_poly.entity_id
_entity_poly.type
_entity_poly.pdbx_seq_one_letter_code
_entity_poly.pdbx_strand_id
1 'polypeptide(L)'
;MSVIRNTLAATTIGLLVAACGQTDVAPPQSVATPAPASTQARPAPAAFDGTVTLSARLDGGSKPAVVGLTNLPDGTVLMVSLSRKQSSFLAQDKTTVSGGAFRAGPFSQQGSDLNPGKYTIDIGSPLAALQPASVQSAIGDNGSNLKGPLTGPSPVGGTVVDYSTQVAIGGTADADLDAAARDKAKKDLHQWYIDSCDDRCRIVKGVAVKQGKQFDRDACYQQCLAEIPAQ
;
A
#
# COMPACT_ATOMS: atom_id res chain seq x y z
N MET A 1 22.35 -22.79 12.11
CA MET A 1 21.93 -24.07 12.73
C MET A 1 21.81 -23.84 14.21
N SER A 2 20.60 -23.72 14.73
CA SER A 2 20.34 -23.56 16.16
C SER A 2 19.28 -24.57 16.55
N VAL A 3 19.65 -25.54 17.38
CA VAL A 3 18.83 -26.65 17.84
C VAL A 3 18.65 -26.44 19.34
N ILE A 4 17.45 -26.11 19.78
CA ILE A 4 17.10 -26.10 21.21
C ILE A 4 15.98 -27.11 21.42
N ARG A 5 16.26 -28.03 22.34
CA ARG A 5 15.57 -29.29 22.62
C ARG A 5 14.31 -29.05 23.44
N ASN A 6 13.25 -29.78 23.06
CA ASN A 6 11.96 -29.84 23.72
C ASN A 6 12.03 -30.85 24.88
N THR A 7 11.68 -30.47 26.11
CA THR A 7 11.54 -31.38 27.25
C THR A 7 10.08 -31.50 27.67
N LEU A 8 9.51 -32.69 27.46
CA LEU A 8 8.26 -33.15 28.05
C LEU A 8 8.51 -33.66 29.47
N ALA A 9 7.65 -33.28 30.41
CA ALA A 9 7.51 -33.96 31.70
C ALA A 9 6.04 -34.32 31.90
N ALA A 10 5.78 -35.63 31.91
CA ALA A 10 4.51 -36.23 32.28
C ALA A 10 4.55 -36.57 33.78
N THR A 11 3.47 -36.30 34.51
CA THR A 11 3.28 -36.85 35.86
C THR A 11 1.81 -37.17 36.09
N THR A 12 1.57 -38.40 36.53
CA THR A 12 0.28 -39.07 36.71
C THR A 12 -0.21 -39.05 38.16
N ILE A 13 -1.53 -38.91 38.29
CA ILE A 13 -2.49 -39.58 39.20
C ILE A 13 -2.41 -39.30 40.72
N GLY A 14 -3.52 -38.75 41.23
CA GLY A 14 -3.95 -38.87 42.63
C GLY A 14 -5.48 -38.76 42.72
N LEU A 15 -6.14 -39.90 42.93
CA LEU A 15 -7.59 -40.07 43.09
C LEU A 15 -7.96 -39.96 44.57
N LEU A 16 -8.98 -39.19 44.95
CA LEU A 16 -9.68 -39.30 46.24
C LEU A 16 -11.14 -38.85 46.10
N VAL A 17 -12.03 -39.63 46.74
CA VAL A 17 -13.49 -39.67 46.58
C VAL A 17 -14.17 -39.01 47.78
N ALA A 18 -15.42 -38.59 47.56
CA ALA A 18 -16.54 -38.36 48.50
C ALA A 18 -16.70 -36.95 49.12
N ALA A 19 -17.82 -36.29 48.78
CA ALA A 19 -18.94 -36.08 49.71
C ALA A 19 -20.11 -35.35 49.03
N CYS A 20 -21.32 -35.71 49.45
CA CYS A 20 -22.61 -35.26 48.93
C CYS A 20 -22.96 -33.80 49.29
N GLY A 21 -23.76 -33.20 48.39
CA GLY A 21 -24.96 -32.45 48.80
C GLY A 21 -24.82 -30.93 48.90
N GLN A 22 -25.32 -30.23 47.88
CA GLN A 22 -26.39 -29.23 48.03
C GLN A 22 -26.80 -28.72 46.64
N THR A 23 -28.09 -28.91 46.34
CA THR A 23 -28.78 -28.32 45.20
C THR A 23 -29.00 -26.84 45.49
N ASP A 24 -28.08 -25.98 45.05
CA ASP A 24 -28.36 -24.55 44.92
C ASP A 24 -28.91 -24.28 43.52
N VAL A 25 -30.23 -24.09 43.49
CA VAL A 25 -30.96 -23.57 42.33
C VAL A 25 -30.49 -22.13 42.11
N ALA A 26 -29.67 -21.92 41.08
CA ALA A 26 -29.32 -20.59 40.62
C ALA A 26 -30.59 -19.83 40.21
N PRO A 27 -30.75 -18.55 40.59
CA PRO A 27 -31.90 -17.74 40.17
C PRO A 27 -31.87 -17.54 38.65
N PRO A 28 -33.03 -17.45 37.98
CA PRO A 28 -33.10 -17.28 36.54
C PRO A 28 -32.37 -16.00 36.14
N GLN A 29 -31.34 -16.15 35.30
CA GLN A 29 -30.68 -15.02 34.68
C GLN A 29 -31.70 -14.31 33.80
N SER A 30 -31.99 -13.07 34.19
CA SER A 30 -32.79 -12.12 33.43
C SER A 30 -32.20 -12.00 32.03
N VAL A 31 -32.95 -12.49 31.04
CA VAL A 31 -32.61 -12.34 29.63
C VAL A 31 -32.68 -10.85 29.33
N ALA A 32 -31.51 -10.20 29.26
CA ALA A 32 -31.42 -8.83 28.82
C ALA A 32 -31.92 -8.75 27.37
N THR A 33 -33.05 -8.08 27.20
CA THR A 33 -33.59 -7.65 25.91
C THR A 33 -32.48 -6.97 25.10
N PRO A 34 -32.26 -7.31 23.81
CA PRO A 34 -31.37 -6.52 22.97
C PRO A 34 -31.95 -5.11 22.88
N ALA A 35 -31.19 -4.12 23.35
CA ALA A 35 -31.50 -2.73 23.04
C ALA A 35 -31.61 -2.59 21.52
N PRO A 36 -32.64 -1.89 20.99
CA PRO A 36 -32.70 -1.64 19.56
C PRO A 36 -31.43 -0.91 19.16
N ALA A 37 -30.63 -1.54 18.31
CA ALA A 37 -29.52 -0.88 17.67
C ALA A 37 -30.09 0.35 16.97
N SER A 38 -29.74 1.53 17.49
CA SER A 38 -30.05 2.81 16.86
C SER A 38 -29.55 2.74 15.43
N THR A 39 -30.47 2.49 14.51
CA THR A 39 -30.27 2.69 13.08
C THR A 39 -30.21 4.20 12.91
N GLN A 40 -29.07 4.81 13.24
CA GLN A 40 -28.74 6.10 12.67
C GLN A 40 -28.69 5.87 11.17
N ALA A 41 -29.76 6.26 10.48
CA ALA A 41 -29.81 6.29 9.05
C ALA A 41 -28.57 7.06 8.58
N ARG A 42 -27.63 6.35 7.96
CA ARG A 42 -26.50 6.96 7.28
C ARG A 42 -27.13 7.95 6.29
N PRO A 43 -26.83 9.26 6.38
CA PRO A 43 -27.34 10.21 5.41
C PRO A 43 -27.03 9.66 4.02
N ALA A 44 -28.03 9.63 3.14
CA ALA A 44 -27.80 9.24 1.76
C ALA A 44 -26.62 10.10 1.24
N PRO A 45 -25.60 9.50 0.61
CA PRO A 45 -24.44 10.25 0.15
C PRO A 45 -24.94 11.37 -0.76
N ALA A 46 -24.61 12.62 -0.41
CA ALA A 46 -24.93 13.76 -1.24
C ALA A 46 -24.41 13.49 -2.66
N ALA A 47 -25.21 13.80 -3.67
CA ALA A 47 -24.81 13.61 -5.06
C ALA A 47 -23.49 14.36 -5.32
N PHE A 48 -22.52 13.67 -5.91
CA PHE A 48 -21.23 14.27 -6.29
C PHE A 48 -21.46 15.35 -7.35
N ASP A 49 -21.08 16.59 -7.06
CA ASP A 49 -21.31 17.76 -7.92
C ASP A 49 -20.15 18.04 -8.90
N GLY A 50 -19.10 17.23 -8.82
CA GLY A 50 -17.88 17.35 -9.59
C GLY A 50 -16.72 18.02 -8.85
N THR A 51 -16.99 18.86 -7.85
CA THR A 51 -15.95 19.63 -7.16
C THR A 51 -15.21 18.74 -6.17
N VAL A 52 -13.94 18.45 -6.44
CA VAL A 52 -13.18 17.52 -5.60
C VAL A 52 -12.66 18.19 -4.34
N THR A 53 -12.90 17.54 -3.20
CA THR A 53 -12.27 17.84 -1.92
C THR A 53 -11.50 16.63 -1.44
N LEU A 54 -10.29 16.86 -0.94
CA LEU A 54 -9.43 15.81 -0.43
C LEU A 54 -8.53 16.35 0.68
N SER A 55 -8.36 15.55 1.71
CA SER A 55 -7.36 15.78 2.76
C SER A 55 -6.66 14.47 3.07
N ALA A 56 -5.37 14.54 3.38
CA ALA A 56 -4.58 13.38 3.76
C ALA A 56 -3.70 13.70 4.96
N ARG A 57 -3.49 12.69 5.80
CA ARG A 57 -2.56 12.73 6.93
C ARG A 57 -1.92 11.36 7.09
N LEU A 58 -0.88 11.33 7.91
CA LEU A 58 -0.27 10.07 8.33
C LEU A 58 -1.00 9.51 9.55
N ASP A 59 -1.01 8.18 9.61
CA ASP A 59 -1.49 7.38 10.73
C ASP A 59 -0.42 6.34 11.09
N GLY A 60 -0.03 6.28 12.36
CA GLY A 60 1.08 5.46 12.84
C GLY A 60 2.41 6.23 13.01
N GLY A 61 3.49 5.48 13.26
CA GLY A 61 4.84 6.01 13.53
C GLY A 61 5.75 6.02 12.30
N SER A 62 6.92 5.40 12.43
CA SER A 62 7.96 5.29 11.40
C SER A 62 7.61 4.39 10.21
N LYS A 63 6.47 3.69 10.25
CA LYS A 63 5.87 2.91 9.14
C LYS A 63 4.41 3.35 8.92
N PRO A 64 4.18 4.60 8.49
CA PRO A 64 2.85 5.16 8.52
C PRO A 64 1.97 4.62 7.39
N ALA A 65 0.66 4.63 7.62
CA ALA A 65 -0.32 4.62 6.54
C ALA A 65 -0.74 6.06 6.22
N VAL A 66 -1.06 6.33 4.97
CA VAL A 66 -1.73 7.56 4.57
C VAL A 66 -3.23 7.32 4.70
N VAL A 67 -3.90 8.13 5.51
CA VAL A 67 -5.37 8.12 5.66
C VAL A 67 -5.92 9.47 5.22
N GLY A 68 -7.10 9.46 4.61
CA GLY A 68 -7.69 10.69 4.14
C GLY A 68 -9.19 10.66 4.02
N LEU A 69 -9.75 11.85 3.86
CA LEU A 69 -11.17 12.10 3.62
C LEU A 69 -11.34 12.74 2.25
N THR A 70 -12.41 12.38 1.55
CA THR A 70 -12.76 12.91 0.24
C THR A 70 -14.25 12.82 -0.01
N ASN A 71 -14.77 13.66 -0.89
CA ASN A 71 -16.14 13.57 -1.39
C ASN A 71 -16.26 12.78 -2.71
N LEU A 72 -15.19 12.12 -3.15
CA LEU A 72 -15.23 11.26 -4.33
C LEU A 72 -16.21 10.08 -4.12
N PRO A 73 -16.85 9.58 -5.19
CA PRO A 73 -17.77 8.45 -5.11
C PRO A 73 -17.14 7.20 -4.50
N ASP A 74 -17.93 6.43 -3.76
CA ASP A 74 -17.51 5.12 -3.26
C ASP A 74 -17.11 4.21 -4.43
N GLY A 75 -16.03 3.44 -4.22
CA GLY A 75 -15.40 2.63 -5.26
C GLY A 75 -14.35 3.37 -6.08
N THR A 76 -14.15 4.68 -5.89
CA THR A 76 -13.08 5.40 -6.60
C THR A 76 -11.72 4.84 -6.24
N VAL A 77 -10.97 4.37 -7.24
CA VAL A 77 -9.60 3.91 -7.08
C VAL A 77 -8.66 5.11 -7.10
N LEU A 78 -7.74 5.16 -6.13
CA LEU A 78 -6.70 6.17 -6.01
C LEU A 78 -5.33 5.49 -5.95
N MET A 79 -4.33 6.15 -6.52
CA MET A 79 -2.92 5.84 -6.32
C MET A 79 -2.35 6.85 -5.34
N VAL A 80 -1.83 6.36 -4.22
CA VAL A 80 -1.20 7.20 -3.18
C VAL A 80 0.29 6.93 -3.21
N SER A 81 1.07 7.97 -3.47
CA SER A 81 2.52 7.94 -3.50
C SER A 81 3.07 8.64 -2.27
N LEU A 82 4.04 8.04 -1.59
CA LEU A 82 4.81 8.67 -0.54
C LEU A 82 6.26 8.75 -1.01
N SER A 83 6.83 9.96 -1.04
CA SER A 83 8.16 10.17 -1.57
C SER A 83 9.00 11.12 -0.71
N ARG A 84 10.32 10.92 -0.76
CA ARG A 84 11.30 11.81 -0.17
C ARG A 84 12.62 11.73 -0.93
N LYS A 85 12.97 12.84 -1.58
CA LYS A 85 14.17 12.94 -2.44
C LYS A 85 15.46 12.74 -1.65
N GLN A 86 15.53 13.23 -0.42
CA GLN A 86 16.74 13.18 0.40
C GLN A 86 17.14 11.74 0.74
N SER A 87 16.22 10.80 0.89
CA SER A 87 16.53 9.38 1.12
C SER A 87 16.40 8.53 -0.15
N SER A 88 16.16 9.13 -1.33
CA SER A 88 15.73 8.44 -2.55
C SER A 88 14.54 7.49 -2.33
N PHE A 89 13.67 7.82 -1.38
CA PHE A 89 12.51 7.00 -1.06
C PHE A 89 11.34 7.35 -1.99
N LEU A 90 10.74 6.32 -2.58
CA LEU A 90 9.48 6.39 -3.30
C LEU A 90 8.76 5.06 -3.10
N ALA A 91 7.51 5.13 -2.66
CA ALA A 91 6.61 3.98 -2.60
C ALA A 91 5.22 4.42 -3.02
N GLN A 92 4.45 3.49 -3.58
CA GLN A 92 3.08 3.73 -4.01
C GLN A 92 2.19 2.61 -3.50
N ASP A 93 0.95 2.94 -3.17
CA ASP A 93 -0.07 1.96 -2.84
C ASP A 93 -1.41 2.37 -3.44
N LYS A 94 -2.17 1.37 -3.89
CA LYS A 94 -3.48 1.53 -4.49
C LYS A 94 -4.54 1.37 -3.42
N THR A 95 -5.42 2.36 -3.29
CA THR A 95 -6.55 2.31 -2.35
C THR A 95 -7.87 2.54 -3.08
N THR A 96 -8.97 2.18 -2.43
CA THR A 96 -10.33 2.47 -2.89
C THR A 96 -11.02 3.36 -1.88
N VAL A 97 -11.78 4.36 -2.36
CA VAL A 97 -12.61 5.22 -1.52
C VAL A 97 -13.84 4.43 -1.04
N SER A 98 -14.10 4.49 0.26
CA SER A 98 -15.28 3.88 0.88
C SER A 98 -15.79 4.78 2.00
N GLY A 99 -17.04 5.21 1.90
CA GLY A 99 -17.65 6.12 2.86
C GLY A 99 -16.98 7.48 2.94
N GLY A 100 -16.46 7.98 1.82
CA GLY A 100 -15.72 9.24 1.77
C GLY A 100 -14.35 9.20 2.46
N ALA A 101 -13.78 8.01 2.69
CA ALA A 101 -12.46 7.84 3.27
C ALA A 101 -11.61 6.83 2.49
N PHE A 102 -10.29 6.90 2.65
CA PHE A 102 -9.35 5.95 2.06
C PHE A 102 -8.15 5.71 2.99
N ARG A 103 -7.45 4.60 2.76
CA ARG A 103 -6.24 4.23 3.51
C ARG A 103 -5.26 3.51 2.60
N ALA A 104 -4.03 3.99 2.54
CA ALA A 104 -2.93 3.40 1.77
C ALA A 104 -1.74 3.11 2.68
N GLY A 105 -1.06 1.99 2.45
CA GLY A 105 0.04 1.49 3.27
C GLY A 105 -0.37 0.41 4.30
N PRO A 106 0.48 0.11 5.29
CA PRO A 106 1.61 0.93 5.75
C PRO A 106 2.77 1.01 4.76
N PHE A 107 3.42 2.17 4.69
CA PHE A 107 4.62 2.40 3.91
C PHE A 107 5.87 2.04 4.73
N SER A 108 6.86 1.44 4.06
CA SER A 108 8.12 1.04 4.67
C SER A 108 9.24 0.99 3.63
N GLN A 109 10.49 1.05 4.07
CA GLN A 109 11.64 0.90 3.20
C GLN A 109 12.12 -0.55 3.25
N GLN A 110 11.63 -1.38 2.32
CA GLN A 110 11.92 -2.82 2.27
C GLN A 110 11.62 -3.54 3.60
N GLY A 111 10.51 -3.18 4.25
CA GLY A 111 10.14 -3.75 5.55
C GLY A 111 10.84 -3.10 6.75
N SER A 112 11.72 -2.11 6.55
CA SER A 112 12.33 -1.29 7.62
C SER A 112 11.59 0.03 7.84
N ASP A 113 11.92 0.73 8.92
CA ASP A 113 11.37 2.05 9.24
C ASP A 113 11.78 3.08 8.19
N LEU A 114 10.92 4.08 7.98
CA LEU A 114 11.24 5.24 7.16
C LEU A 114 12.11 6.22 7.96
N ASN A 115 13.12 6.79 7.31
CA ASN A 115 13.97 7.82 7.90
C ASN A 115 13.12 9.03 8.35
N PRO A 116 13.50 9.70 9.45
CA PRO A 116 12.80 10.89 9.89
C PRO A 116 12.95 12.04 8.88
N GLY A 117 11.94 12.91 8.80
CA GLY A 117 11.97 14.12 7.97
C GLY A 117 10.67 14.40 7.24
N LYS A 118 10.73 15.36 6.30
CA LYS A 118 9.59 15.78 5.47
C LYS A 118 9.45 14.90 4.24
N TYR A 119 8.24 14.41 4.00
CA TYR A 119 7.82 13.62 2.86
C TYR A 119 6.74 14.35 2.08
N THR A 120 6.62 14.02 0.80
CA THR A 120 5.50 14.43 -0.04
C THR A 120 4.53 13.25 -0.18
N ILE A 121 3.25 13.51 0.03
CA ILE A 121 2.14 12.64 -0.34
C ILE A 121 1.57 13.17 -1.65
N ASP A 122 1.56 12.35 -2.69
CA ASP A 122 0.89 12.63 -3.96
C ASP A 122 -0.25 11.63 -4.16
N ILE A 123 -1.46 12.12 -4.40
CA ILE A 123 -2.67 11.31 -4.56
C ILE A 123 -3.27 11.63 -5.91
N GLY A 124 -3.32 10.62 -6.78
CA GLY A 124 -3.89 10.74 -8.11
C GLY A 124 -4.95 9.68 -8.37
N SER A 125 -5.95 10.00 -9.18
CA SER A 125 -6.83 8.98 -9.75
C SER A 125 -6.25 8.46 -11.07
N PRO A 126 -6.40 7.16 -11.40
CA PRO A 126 -6.29 6.70 -12.78
C PRO A 126 -7.26 7.46 -13.70
N LEU A 127 -7.06 7.29 -15.02
CA LEU A 127 -8.02 7.75 -16.02
C LEU A 127 -9.43 7.24 -15.69
N ALA A 128 -10.45 8.03 -16.01
CA ALA A 128 -11.85 7.67 -15.74
C ALA A 128 -12.21 6.30 -16.32
N ALA A 129 -11.76 5.96 -17.52
CA ALA A 129 -12.00 4.64 -18.14
C ALA A 129 -11.46 3.43 -17.35
N LEU A 130 -10.52 3.67 -16.41
CA LEU A 130 -9.96 2.63 -15.53
C LEU A 130 -10.66 2.55 -14.17
N GLN A 131 -11.66 3.40 -13.92
CA GLN A 131 -12.47 3.38 -12.71
C GLN A 131 -13.63 2.36 -12.85
N PRO A 132 -14.23 1.90 -11.74
CA PRO A 132 -15.47 1.12 -11.79
C PRO A 132 -16.60 1.89 -12.49
N ALA A 133 -17.52 1.16 -13.13
CA ALA A 133 -18.62 1.75 -13.90
C ALA A 133 -19.47 2.75 -13.09
N SER A 134 -19.74 2.46 -11.82
CA SER A 134 -20.48 3.36 -10.91
C SER A 134 -19.77 4.69 -10.71
N VAL A 135 -18.43 4.68 -10.64
CA VAL A 135 -17.61 5.88 -10.49
C VAL A 135 -17.57 6.64 -11.81
N GLN A 136 -17.39 5.94 -12.93
CA GLN A 136 -17.42 6.53 -14.28
C GLN A 136 -18.70 7.34 -14.52
N SER A 137 -19.87 6.79 -14.18
CA SER A 137 -21.14 7.50 -14.30
C SER A 137 -21.21 8.79 -13.48
N ALA A 138 -20.50 8.86 -12.34
CA ALA A 138 -20.46 10.05 -11.50
C ALA A 138 -19.44 11.08 -12.02
N ILE A 139 -18.23 10.65 -12.36
CA ILE A 139 -17.13 11.54 -12.78
C ILE A 139 -17.18 11.91 -14.27
N GLY A 140 -18.06 11.29 -15.04
CA GLY A 140 -18.27 11.53 -16.47
C GLY A 140 -17.22 10.86 -17.36
N ASP A 141 -17.53 10.80 -18.65
CA ASP A 141 -16.63 10.26 -19.67
C ASP A 141 -15.30 11.03 -19.67
N ASN A 142 -14.19 10.30 -19.60
CA ASN A 142 -12.84 10.88 -19.49
C ASN A 142 -12.68 11.88 -18.32
N GLY A 143 -13.52 11.80 -17.27
CA GLY A 143 -13.47 12.68 -16.12
C GLY A 143 -14.11 14.05 -16.36
N SER A 144 -15.00 14.19 -17.35
CA SER A 144 -15.60 15.47 -17.76
C SER A 144 -16.35 16.22 -16.64
N ASN A 145 -16.80 15.52 -15.61
CA ASN A 145 -17.52 16.13 -14.49
C ASN A 145 -16.58 16.52 -13.34
N LEU A 146 -15.30 16.13 -13.36
CA LEU A 146 -14.33 16.54 -12.35
C LEU A 146 -14.02 18.03 -12.48
N LYS A 147 -14.11 18.75 -11.37
CA LYS A 147 -13.95 20.20 -11.27
C LYS A 147 -13.14 20.57 -10.04
N GLY A 148 -12.65 21.81 -10.06
CA GLY A 148 -11.98 22.43 -8.92
C GLY A 148 -10.45 22.28 -8.98
N PRO A 149 -9.76 22.80 -7.96
CA PRO A 149 -8.31 22.96 -7.98
C PRO A 149 -7.54 21.64 -7.83
N LEU A 150 -8.20 20.57 -7.39
CA LEU A 150 -7.60 19.23 -7.21
C LEU A 150 -7.80 18.34 -8.43
N THR A 151 -8.07 18.94 -9.59
CA THR A 151 -8.31 18.23 -10.84
C THR A 151 -7.47 18.85 -11.94
N GLY A 152 -6.98 18.03 -12.86
CA GLY A 152 -6.10 18.48 -13.93
C GLY A 152 -6.05 17.53 -15.11
N PRO A 153 -5.53 17.99 -16.27
CA PRO A 153 -5.40 17.16 -17.45
C PRO A 153 -4.36 16.05 -17.23
N SER A 154 -4.68 14.84 -17.68
CA SER A 154 -3.71 13.75 -17.78
C SER A 154 -2.87 13.88 -19.06
N PRO A 155 -1.58 13.49 -19.05
CA PRO A 155 -0.73 13.49 -20.24
C PRO A 155 -1.26 12.67 -21.42
N VAL A 156 -2.12 11.68 -21.13
CA VAL A 156 -2.73 10.80 -22.14
C VAL A 156 -4.20 11.16 -22.42
N GLY A 157 -4.64 12.34 -21.98
CA GLY A 157 -5.98 12.88 -22.19
C GLY A 157 -6.95 12.60 -21.04
N GLY A 158 -8.01 13.42 -20.98
CA GLY A 158 -9.00 13.41 -19.90
C GLY A 158 -8.57 14.18 -18.66
N THR A 159 -9.47 14.27 -17.69
CA THR A 159 -9.27 14.94 -16.41
C THR A 159 -9.13 13.89 -15.31
N VAL A 160 -8.17 14.11 -14.40
CA VAL A 160 -7.92 13.25 -13.24
C VAL A 160 -7.87 14.08 -11.97
N VAL A 161 -8.01 13.41 -10.82
CA VAL A 161 -7.72 13.98 -9.51
C VAL A 161 -6.21 14.06 -9.36
N ASP A 162 -5.72 15.18 -8.84
CA ASP A 162 -4.33 15.40 -8.45
C ASP A 162 -4.28 16.23 -7.17
N TYR A 163 -3.65 15.68 -6.12
CA TYR A 163 -3.49 16.30 -4.82
C TYR A 163 -2.09 16.03 -4.29
N SER A 164 -1.41 17.08 -3.84
CA SER A 164 -0.08 16.97 -3.25
C SER A 164 -0.03 17.73 -1.91
N THR A 165 0.59 17.12 -0.91
CA THR A 165 0.81 17.74 0.39
C THR A 165 2.10 17.25 1.04
N GLN A 166 2.63 18.01 1.99
CA GLN A 166 3.81 17.64 2.76
C GLN A 166 3.45 17.21 4.18
N VAL A 167 4.13 16.18 4.66
CA VAL A 167 3.96 15.62 6.00
C VAL A 167 5.32 15.32 6.63
N ALA A 168 5.39 15.26 7.95
CA ALA A 168 6.60 14.86 8.67
C ALA A 168 6.43 13.44 9.24
N ILE A 169 7.47 12.62 9.09
CA ILE A 169 7.58 11.30 9.72
C ILE A 169 8.71 11.39 10.75
N GLY A 170 8.45 10.93 11.98
CA GLY A 170 9.44 10.96 13.05
C GLY A 170 9.86 12.38 13.44
N GLY A 171 11.13 12.54 13.79
CA GLY A 171 11.72 13.82 14.22
C GLY A 171 12.41 14.59 13.10
N THR A 172 13.45 15.33 13.47
CA THR A 172 14.32 16.06 12.53
C THR A 172 14.98 15.10 11.55
N ALA A 173 15.17 15.54 10.31
CA ALA A 173 15.87 14.78 9.29
C ALA A 173 17.29 14.41 9.73
N ASP A 174 17.73 13.22 9.35
CA ASP A 174 19.05 12.68 9.62
C ASP A 174 19.81 12.47 8.30
N ALA A 175 20.86 13.26 8.09
CA ALA A 175 21.62 13.27 6.84
C ALA A 175 22.41 11.98 6.61
N ASP A 176 22.85 11.30 7.68
CA ASP A 176 23.66 10.08 7.59
C ASP A 176 22.77 8.89 7.25
N LEU A 177 21.59 8.78 7.89
CA LEU A 177 20.57 7.80 7.51
C LEU A 177 20.12 8.01 6.07
N ASP A 178 19.99 9.26 5.64
CA ASP A 178 19.62 9.60 4.26
C ASP A 178 20.71 9.22 3.26
N ALA A 179 21.97 9.48 3.57
CA ALA A 179 23.09 9.05 2.75
C ALA A 179 23.16 7.53 2.62
N ALA A 180 23.01 6.81 3.74
CA ALA A 180 22.99 5.35 3.74
C ALA A 180 21.82 4.78 2.91
N ALA A 181 20.63 5.39 3.00
CA ALA A 181 19.48 5.01 2.20
C ALA A 181 19.73 5.22 0.69
N ARG A 182 20.34 6.34 0.30
CA ARG A 182 20.70 6.60 -1.11
C ARG A 182 21.76 5.62 -1.62
N ASP A 183 22.80 5.36 -0.83
CA ASP A 183 23.86 4.41 -1.20
C ASP A 183 23.30 2.99 -1.36
N LYS A 184 22.37 2.60 -0.48
CA LYS A 184 21.66 1.34 -0.63
C LYS A 184 20.79 1.33 -1.88
N ALA A 185 20.01 2.37 -2.15
CA ALA A 185 19.17 2.45 -3.36
C ALA A 185 20.02 2.36 -4.64
N LYS A 186 21.21 2.98 -4.65
CA LYS A 186 22.17 2.90 -5.76
C LYS A 186 22.70 1.49 -5.96
N LYS A 187 23.08 0.80 -4.88
CA LYS A 187 23.52 -0.61 -4.92
C LYS A 187 22.40 -1.53 -5.38
N ASP A 188 21.20 -1.35 -4.86
CA ASP A 188 20.02 -2.15 -5.23
C ASP A 188 19.66 -1.94 -6.71
N LEU A 189 19.73 -0.70 -7.22
CA LEU A 189 19.52 -0.39 -8.64
C LEU A 189 20.61 -1.02 -9.52
N HIS A 190 21.88 -0.94 -9.11
CA HIS A 190 22.98 -1.57 -9.83
C HIS A 190 22.81 -3.09 -9.89
N GLN A 191 22.44 -3.71 -8.77
CA GLN A 191 22.15 -5.13 -8.72
C GLN A 191 20.96 -5.50 -9.62
N TRP A 192 19.89 -4.70 -9.62
CA TRP A 192 18.75 -4.91 -10.52
C TRP A 192 19.15 -4.87 -12.00
N TYR A 193 20.05 -3.96 -12.41
CA TYR A 193 20.56 -3.94 -13.79
C TYR A 193 21.30 -5.23 -14.15
N ILE A 194 22.13 -5.75 -13.23
CA ILE A 194 22.83 -7.02 -13.42
C ILE A 194 21.83 -8.17 -13.54
N ASP A 195 20.86 -8.25 -12.63
CA ASP A 195 19.86 -9.32 -12.62
C ASP A 195 18.97 -9.27 -13.89
N SER A 196 18.65 -8.06 -14.36
CA SER A 196 17.89 -7.84 -15.60
C SER A 196 18.62 -8.33 -16.85
N CYS A 197 19.95 -8.47 -16.82
CA CYS A 197 20.70 -9.06 -17.92
C CYS A 197 20.35 -10.53 -18.14
N ASP A 198 20.10 -11.30 -17.07
CA ASP A 198 19.66 -12.69 -17.22
C ASP A 198 18.26 -12.75 -17.86
N ASP A 199 17.33 -11.92 -17.38
CA ASP A 199 15.97 -11.83 -17.91
C ASP A 199 15.95 -11.44 -19.39
N ARG A 200 16.73 -10.43 -19.78
CA ARG A 200 16.90 -10.03 -21.18
C ARG A 200 17.43 -11.19 -22.01
N CYS A 201 18.49 -11.87 -21.57
CA CYS A 201 19.06 -12.98 -22.32
C CYS A 201 18.11 -14.19 -22.42
N ARG A 202 17.29 -14.43 -21.39
CA ARG A 202 16.22 -15.43 -21.43
C ARG A 202 15.17 -15.12 -22.51
N ILE A 203 14.76 -13.85 -22.63
CA ILE A 203 13.82 -13.41 -23.67
C ILE A 203 14.44 -13.59 -25.06
N VAL A 204 15.68 -13.12 -25.28
CA VAL A 204 16.37 -13.22 -26.57
C VAL A 204 16.57 -14.68 -26.99
N LYS A 205 16.95 -15.56 -26.06
CA LYS A 205 17.02 -17.00 -26.30
C LYS A 205 15.69 -17.56 -26.82
N GLY A 206 14.58 -17.19 -26.16
CA GLY A 206 13.25 -17.64 -26.57
C GLY A 206 12.90 -17.25 -28.00
N VAL A 207 13.31 -16.05 -28.44
CA VAL A 207 13.14 -15.59 -29.83
C VAL A 207 14.06 -16.36 -30.79
N ALA A 208 15.34 -16.54 -30.44
CA ALA A 208 16.31 -17.24 -31.28
C ALA A 208 15.90 -18.70 -31.55
N VAL A 209 15.46 -19.42 -30.50
CA VAL A 209 14.97 -20.80 -30.61
C VAL A 209 13.76 -20.90 -31.53
N LYS A 210 12.79 -19.99 -31.41
CA LYS A 210 11.62 -19.94 -32.31
C LYS A 210 11.99 -19.69 -33.77
N GLN A 211 13.12 -19.01 -34.01
CA GLN A 211 13.65 -18.75 -35.34
C GLN A 211 14.61 -19.84 -35.84
N GLY A 212 14.82 -20.92 -35.08
CA GLY A 212 15.79 -21.97 -35.43
C GLY A 212 17.25 -21.50 -35.39
N LYS A 213 17.54 -20.39 -34.72
CA LYS A 213 18.89 -19.82 -34.61
C LYS A 213 19.58 -20.33 -33.35
N GLN A 214 20.90 -20.48 -33.43
CA GLN A 214 21.74 -20.69 -32.25
C GLN A 214 21.76 -19.44 -31.37
N PHE A 215 21.87 -19.64 -30.06
CA PHE A 215 21.92 -18.57 -29.07
C PHE A 215 23.10 -18.78 -28.13
N ASP A 216 23.95 -17.77 -28.03
CA ASP A 216 25.06 -17.72 -27.07
C ASP A 216 24.63 -16.88 -25.86
N ARG A 217 24.49 -17.55 -24.71
CA ARG A 217 24.08 -16.89 -23.46
C ARG A 217 25.19 -16.01 -22.91
N ASP A 218 26.45 -16.43 -23.02
CA ASP A 218 27.57 -15.73 -22.40
C ASP A 218 27.85 -14.45 -23.17
N ALA A 219 27.86 -14.50 -24.50
CA ALA A 219 27.98 -13.31 -25.33
C ALA A 219 26.83 -12.31 -25.08
N CYS A 220 25.59 -12.80 -24.97
CA CYS A 220 24.44 -11.95 -24.64
C CYS A 220 24.61 -11.26 -23.28
N TYR A 221 25.03 -12.02 -22.26
CA TYR A 221 25.16 -11.52 -20.91
C TYR A 221 26.29 -10.49 -20.79
N GLN A 222 27.46 -10.78 -21.38
CA GLN A 222 28.60 -9.84 -21.39
C GLN A 222 28.27 -8.54 -22.13
N GLN A 223 27.55 -8.63 -23.26
CA GLN A 223 27.08 -7.43 -23.96
C GLN A 223 26.15 -6.61 -23.06
N CYS A 224 25.23 -7.25 -22.34
CA CYS A 224 24.34 -6.55 -21.43
C CYS A 224 25.10 -5.83 -20.30
N LEU A 225 26.07 -6.51 -19.67
CA LEU A 225 26.89 -5.90 -18.61
C LEU A 225 27.64 -4.67 -19.11
N ALA A 226 28.14 -4.68 -20.35
CA ALA A 226 28.86 -3.55 -20.95
C ALA A 226 27.98 -2.32 -21.19
N GLU A 227 26.65 -2.47 -21.21
CA GLU A 227 25.67 -1.40 -21.41
C GLU A 227 25.16 -0.81 -20.08
N ILE A 228 25.51 -1.40 -18.93
CA ILE A 228 25.07 -0.91 -17.61
C ILE A 228 25.71 0.46 -17.34
N PRO A 229 24.91 1.50 -16.99
CA PRO A 229 25.45 2.83 -16.69
C PRO A 229 26.47 2.82 -15.55
N ALA A 230 27.56 3.58 -15.74
CA ALA A 230 28.53 3.83 -14.69
C ALA A 230 27.85 4.54 -13.50
N GLN A 231 28.26 4.13 -12.30
CA GLN A 231 27.61 4.47 -11.03
C GLN A 231 28.23 5.69 -10.37
#